data_AF-A0A9E2F0K7-F1
#
_entry.id   AF-A0A9E2F0K7-F1
#
_cell.length_a   1.000
_cell.length_b   1.000
_cell.length_c   1.000
_cell.angle_alpha   90.00
_cell.angle_beta   90.00
_cell.angle_gamma   90.00
#
_symmetry.space_group_name_H-M   'P 1'
#
loop_
_entity.id
_entity.type
_entity.pdbx_description
1 polymer ?
#
loop_
_entity_poly.entity_id
_entity_poly.type
_entity_poly.pdbx_seq_one_letter_code
_entity_poly.pdbx_strand_id
1 'polypeptide(L)'
;MRALISVSDKSGVVEFASALSELGAEILSTGGTAKTLREAGLDVIDVSSVTEFPEIMDGRVKTLHPRIHGGLLGRGEHDAEVMAEHGITQIDVLAVNLYPFEQTVARDDCTLDMAIENIDIGGPGMIRAASKNHAHVAVVVDPTDYDSIITLLKDNNEIPLATRRALAKKAFGHTACYDAAIWNYFQSQDGADEFPQRLPVGLTLQNTLRYGENPHQSAALYTSAGHS
;
A
#
# COMPACT_ATOMS: atom_id res chain seq x y z
N MET A 1 -20.16 -0.62 1.35
CA MET A 1 -18.73 -0.26 1.22
C MET A 1 -17.91 -1.53 1.34
N ARG A 2 -16.82 -1.66 0.59
CA ARG A 2 -15.92 -2.83 0.65
C ARG A 2 -14.47 -2.39 0.83
N ALA A 3 -13.77 -2.98 1.79
CA ALA A 3 -12.38 -2.66 2.11
C ALA A 3 -11.46 -3.87 1.90
N LEU A 4 -10.38 -3.70 1.14
CA LEU A 4 -9.34 -4.71 0.99
C LEU A 4 -8.13 -4.34 1.87
N ILE A 5 -7.81 -5.18 2.85
CA ILE A 5 -6.74 -4.93 3.82
C ILE A 5 -5.68 -6.03 3.68
N SER A 6 -4.46 -5.64 3.31
CA SER A 6 -3.30 -6.54 3.19
C SER A 6 -2.04 -5.81 3.61
N VAL A 7 -1.69 -5.92 4.89
CA VAL A 7 -0.58 -5.18 5.50
C VAL A 7 0.51 -6.13 6.01
N SER A 8 1.77 -5.70 5.99
CA SER A 8 2.86 -6.36 6.69
C SER A 8 2.97 -5.86 8.15
N ASP A 9 2.97 -4.54 8.35
CA ASP A 9 2.85 -3.92 9.67
C ASP A 9 1.39 -3.96 10.15
N LYS A 10 1.15 -4.59 11.30
CA LYS A 10 -0.18 -4.78 11.90
C LYS A 10 -0.60 -3.65 12.84
N SER A 11 0.22 -2.62 13.01
CA SER A 11 -0.07 -1.49 13.88
C SER A 11 -1.45 -0.88 13.56
N GLY A 12 -2.35 -0.84 14.54
CA GLY A 12 -3.69 -0.25 14.41
C GLY A 12 -4.66 -0.95 13.44
N VAL A 13 -4.28 -2.08 12.83
CA VAL A 13 -5.08 -2.69 11.75
C VAL A 13 -6.39 -3.28 12.26
N VAL A 14 -6.40 -3.80 13.49
CA VAL A 14 -7.58 -4.41 14.09
C VAL A 14 -8.61 -3.33 14.42
N GLU A 15 -8.18 -2.22 15.03
CA GLU A 15 -9.01 -1.07 15.36
C GLU A 15 -9.59 -0.43 14.09
N PHE A 16 -8.75 -0.29 13.06
CA PHE A 16 -9.18 0.23 11.76
C PHE A 16 -10.23 -0.66 11.09
N ALA A 17 -9.97 -1.98 11.01
CA ALA A 17 -10.91 -2.92 10.41
C ALA A 17 -12.22 -3.05 11.21
N SER A 18 -12.14 -3.01 12.55
CA SER A 18 -13.32 -3.01 13.41
C SER A 18 -14.18 -1.77 13.16
N ALA A 19 -13.58 -0.59 13.12
CA ALA A 19 -14.32 0.64 12.84
C ALA A 19 -14.95 0.65 11.44
N LEU A 20 -14.27 0.11 10.43
CA LEU A 20 -14.86 -0.09 9.10
C LEU A 20 -16.05 -1.06 9.14
N SER A 21 -15.92 -2.17 9.87
CA SER A 21 -16.99 -3.16 10.03
C SER A 21 -18.21 -2.58 10.76
N GLU A 22 -18.01 -1.75 11.79
CA GLU A 22 -19.07 -1.02 12.49
C GLU A 22 -19.84 -0.06 11.56
N LEU A 23 -19.16 0.47 10.54
CA LEU A 23 -19.76 1.29 9.48
C LEU A 23 -20.42 0.44 8.37
N GLY A 24 -20.49 -0.88 8.54
CA GLY A 24 -21.11 -1.81 7.58
C GLY A 24 -20.22 -2.15 6.38
N ALA A 25 -18.90 -1.99 6.50
CA ALA A 25 -17.98 -2.38 5.43
C ALA A 25 -17.76 -3.90 5.41
N GLU A 26 -17.74 -4.47 4.21
CA GLU A 26 -17.24 -5.84 4.01
C GLU A 26 -15.71 -5.82 4.01
N ILE A 27 -15.09 -6.65 4.85
CA ILE A 27 -13.63 -6.73 4.98
C ILE A 27 -13.10 -7.89 4.15
N LEU A 28 -12.29 -7.57 3.13
CA LEU A 28 -11.52 -8.52 2.35
C LEU A 28 -10.08 -8.53 2.85
N SER A 29 -9.51 -9.72 3.01
CA SER A 29 -8.11 -9.84 3.40
C SER A 29 -7.49 -11.16 2.92
N THR A 30 -6.19 -11.33 3.16
CA THR A 30 -5.43 -12.53 2.78
C THR A 30 -4.28 -12.78 3.76
N GLY A 31 -3.80 -14.03 3.80
CA GLY A 31 -2.63 -14.45 4.55
C GLY A 31 -2.66 -14.07 6.03
N GLY A 32 -1.52 -13.61 6.53
CA GLY A 32 -1.36 -13.22 7.94
C GLY A 32 -2.30 -12.09 8.39
N THR A 33 -2.70 -11.19 7.48
CA THR A 33 -3.66 -10.12 7.83
C THR A 33 -5.03 -10.70 8.12
N ALA A 34 -5.54 -11.58 7.25
CA ALA A 34 -6.83 -12.22 7.46
C ALA A 34 -6.87 -13.00 8.78
N LYS A 35 -5.77 -13.71 9.11
CA LYS A 35 -5.62 -14.42 10.38
C LYS A 35 -5.71 -13.47 11.58
N THR A 36 -4.92 -12.39 11.60
CA THR A 36 -4.95 -11.40 12.69
C THR A 36 -6.34 -10.81 12.91
N LEU A 37 -7.04 -10.46 11.83
CA LEU A 37 -8.40 -9.88 11.90
C LEU A 37 -9.43 -10.88 12.44
N ARG A 38 -9.35 -12.16 12.03
CA ARG A 38 -10.23 -13.22 12.55
C ARG A 38 -9.98 -13.53 14.02
N GLU A 39 -8.72 -13.54 14.45
CA GLU A 39 -8.36 -13.73 15.85
C GLU A 39 -8.92 -12.61 16.75
N ALA A 40 -9.12 -11.41 16.18
CA ALA A 40 -9.82 -10.31 16.84
C ALA A 40 -11.35 -10.40 16.76
N GLY A 41 -11.91 -11.45 16.15
CA GLY A 41 -13.36 -11.69 16.06
C GLY A 41 -14.06 -11.00 14.88
N LEU A 42 -13.32 -10.48 13.89
CA LEU A 42 -13.92 -9.84 12.72
C LEU A 42 -14.31 -10.85 11.65
N ASP A 43 -15.42 -10.58 10.97
CA ASP A 43 -15.83 -11.31 9.77
C ASP A 43 -14.96 -10.87 8.59
N VAL A 44 -14.20 -11.84 8.04
CA VAL A 44 -13.23 -11.59 6.97
C VAL A 44 -13.51 -12.50 5.79
N ILE A 45 -13.69 -11.89 4.62
CA ILE A 45 -13.79 -12.56 3.33
C ILE A 45 -12.38 -12.79 2.79
N ASP A 46 -12.00 -14.04 2.54
CA ASP A 46 -10.70 -14.33 1.92
C ASP A 46 -10.68 -13.86 0.46
N VAL A 47 -9.57 -13.25 0.05
CA VAL A 47 -9.31 -12.92 -1.36
C VAL A 47 -9.48 -14.16 -2.26
N SER A 48 -9.02 -15.34 -1.84
CA SER A 48 -9.16 -16.59 -2.62
C SER A 48 -10.62 -16.98 -2.87
N SER A 49 -11.53 -16.63 -1.95
CA SER A 49 -12.97 -16.88 -2.13
C SER A 49 -13.57 -15.92 -3.16
N VAL A 50 -13.06 -14.69 -3.25
CA VAL A 50 -13.47 -13.71 -4.26
C VAL A 50 -12.91 -14.07 -5.63
N THR A 51 -11.65 -14.51 -5.70
CA THR A 51 -10.98 -14.84 -6.95
C THR A 51 -11.34 -16.21 -7.50
N GLU A 52 -11.85 -17.13 -6.65
CA GLU A 52 -11.97 -18.57 -6.95
C GLU A 52 -10.64 -19.19 -7.40
N PHE A 53 -9.53 -18.59 -6.97
CA PHE A 53 -8.18 -19.02 -7.33
C PHE A 53 -7.32 -19.14 -6.07
N PRO A 54 -6.64 -20.28 -5.86
CA PRO A 54 -5.80 -20.48 -4.68
C PRO A 54 -4.55 -19.61 -4.72
N GLU A 55 -3.97 -19.39 -3.55
CA GLU A 55 -2.62 -18.85 -3.45
C GLU A 55 -1.61 -19.89 -3.99
N ILE A 56 -0.72 -19.47 -4.90
CA ILE A 56 0.29 -20.33 -5.51
C ILE A 56 1.68 -19.69 -5.44
N MET A 57 2.73 -20.49 -5.69
CA MET A 57 4.14 -20.05 -5.71
C MET A 57 4.53 -19.38 -4.39
N ASP A 58 4.25 -20.04 -3.27
CA ASP A 58 4.56 -19.59 -1.91
C ASP A 58 4.10 -18.15 -1.61
N GLY A 59 2.94 -17.79 -2.16
CA GLY A 59 2.30 -16.50 -1.91
C GLY A 59 2.67 -15.36 -2.85
N ARG A 60 3.54 -15.63 -3.84
CA ARG A 60 3.88 -14.69 -4.91
C ARG A 60 2.67 -14.30 -5.75
N VAL A 61 1.72 -15.22 -5.94
CA VAL A 61 0.51 -14.99 -6.75
C VAL A 61 -0.73 -15.28 -5.91
N LYS A 62 -1.31 -14.22 -5.36
CA LYS A 62 -2.58 -14.25 -4.59
C LYS A 62 -3.56 -13.13 -4.93
N THR A 63 -3.06 -11.91 -5.18
CA THR A 63 -3.90 -10.73 -5.46
C THR A 63 -3.82 -10.24 -6.90
N LEU A 64 -2.92 -10.80 -7.71
CA LEU A 64 -2.73 -10.49 -9.13
C LEU A 64 -3.85 -11.12 -9.98
N HIS A 65 -5.09 -10.72 -9.73
CA HIS A 65 -6.29 -11.30 -10.32
C HIS A 65 -7.25 -10.22 -10.85
N PRO A 66 -7.92 -10.43 -12.01
CA PRO A 66 -8.87 -9.45 -12.56
C PRO A 66 -10.01 -9.08 -11.62
N ARG A 67 -10.52 -10.02 -10.80
CA ARG A 67 -11.56 -9.70 -9.81
C ARG A 67 -11.11 -8.73 -8.71
N ILE A 68 -9.81 -8.71 -8.39
CA ILE A 68 -9.24 -7.76 -7.41
C ILE A 68 -8.90 -6.45 -8.11
N HIS A 69 -8.11 -6.50 -9.18
CA HIS A 69 -7.70 -5.28 -9.88
C HIS A 69 -8.85 -4.57 -10.58
N GLY A 70 -9.85 -5.30 -11.07
CA GLY A 70 -11.10 -4.73 -11.60
C GLY A 70 -11.91 -4.04 -10.52
N GLY A 71 -11.96 -4.60 -9.30
CA GLY A 71 -12.59 -3.94 -8.16
C GLY A 71 -11.90 -2.63 -7.75
N LEU A 72 -10.57 -2.56 -7.93
CA LEU A 72 -9.78 -1.35 -7.67
C LEU A 72 -9.79 -0.33 -8.83
N LEU A 73 -9.95 -0.78 -10.08
CA LEU A 73 -9.84 0.06 -11.28
C LEU A 73 -11.18 0.47 -11.90
N GLY A 74 -12.28 -0.15 -11.49
CA GLY A 74 -13.62 0.15 -12.00
C GLY A 74 -14.01 1.61 -11.79
N ARG A 75 -14.52 2.25 -12.84
CA ARG A 75 -14.87 3.69 -12.86
C ARG A 75 -16.34 3.95 -12.49
N GLY A 76 -16.82 3.28 -11.44
CA GLY A 76 -18.21 3.34 -11.00
C GLY A 76 -19.19 2.97 -12.12
N GLU A 77 -20.24 3.79 -12.31
CA GLU A 77 -21.29 3.57 -13.32
C GLU A 77 -20.77 3.34 -14.74
N HIS A 78 -19.64 3.93 -15.12
CA HIS A 78 -19.10 3.79 -16.47
C HIS A 78 -18.65 2.36 -16.79
N ASP A 79 -18.18 1.62 -15.79
CA ASP A 79 -17.73 0.22 -15.95
C ASP A 79 -18.69 -0.77 -15.27
N ALA A 80 -19.83 -0.32 -14.76
CA ALA A 80 -20.74 -1.16 -13.95
C ALA A 80 -21.24 -2.39 -14.72
N GLU A 81 -21.56 -2.26 -16.01
CA GLU A 81 -22.02 -3.38 -16.85
C GLU A 81 -20.95 -4.47 -17.00
N VAL A 82 -19.73 -4.08 -17.38
CA VAL A 82 -18.60 -5.03 -17.56
C VAL A 82 -18.15 -5.62 -16.22
N MET A 83 -18.22 -4.86 -15.14
CA MET A 83 -17.94 -5.38 -13.79
C MET A 83 -18.98 -6.43 -13.39
N ALA A 84 -20.26 -6.17 -13.62
CA ALA A 84 -21.34 -7.11 -13.31
C ALA A 84 -21.24 -8.39 -14.16
N GLU A 85 -20.96 -8.27 -15.47
CA GLU A 85 -20.77 -9.41 -16.37
C GLU A 85 -19.68 -10.38 -15.86
N HIS A 86 -18.62 -9.85 -15.25
CA HIS A 86 -17.50 -10.64 -14.76
C HIS A 86 -17.52 -10.91 -13.24
N GLY A 87 -18.62 -10.58 -12.56
CA GLY A 87 -18.76 -10.80 -11.11
C GLY A 87 -17.75 -9.99 -10.28
N ILE A 88 -17.37 -8.80 -10.76
CA ILE A 88 -16.42 -7.91 -10.11
C ILE A 88 -17.19 -6.92 -9.24
N THR A 89 -16.87 -6.88 -7.95
CA THR A 89 -17.41 -5.87 -7.02
C THR A 89 -16.39 -4.77 -6.79
N GLN A 90 -16.84 -3.52 -6.76
CA GLN A 90 -15.99 -2.38 -6.45
C GLN A 90 -15.37 -2.51 -5.04
N ILE A 91 -14.13 -2.06 -4.90
CA ILE A 91 -13.42 -1.89 -3.64
C ILE A 91 -13.28 -0.40 -3.39
N ASP A 92 -13.78 0.10 -2.26
CA ASP A 92 -13.82 1.53 -1.95
C ASP A 92 -12.58 1.97 -1.14
N VAL A 93 -12.04 1.07 -0.32
CA VAL A 93 -10.85 1.32 0.50
C VAL A 93 -9.84 0.20 0.27
N LEU A 94 -8.60 0.57 -0.03
CA LEU A 94 -7.45 -0.32 -0.05
C LEU A 94 -6.49 0.09 1.07
N ALA A 95 -6.25 -0.77 2.04
CA ALA A 95 -5.21 -0.58 3.06
C ALA A 95 -4.09 -1.59 2.87
N VAL A 96 -2.93 -1.12 2.41
CA VAL A 96 -1.77 -1.96 2.07
C VAL A 96 -0.49 -1.23 2.46
N ASN A 97 0.31 -1.84 3.34
CA ASN A 97 1.70 -1.46 3.55
C ASN A 97 2.61 -2.61 3.11
N LEU A 98 3.72 -2.26 2.46
CA LEU A 98 4.62 -3.21 1.82
C LEU A 98 5.48 -3.95 2.86
N TYR A 99 6.05 -5.09 2.46
CA TYR A 99 7.10 -5.71 3.26
C TYR A 99 8.23 -4.71 3.50
N PRO A 100 8.85 -4.71 4.69
CA PRO A 100 9.92 -3.78 5.01
C PRO A 100 11.22 -4.23 4.31
N PHE A 101 11.26 -4.10 2.98
CA PHE A 101 12.40 -4.51 2.15
C PHE A 101 13.69 -3.84 2.63
N GLU A 102 13.63 -2.53 2.90
CA GLU A 102 14.76 -1.75 3.42
C GLU A 102 15.27 -2.28 4.76
N GLN A 103 14.38 -2.70 5.66
CA GLN A 103 14.78 -3.31 6.93
C GLN A 103 15.37 -4.71 6.71
N THR A 104 14.87 -5.44 5.71
CA THR A 104 15.36 -6.78 5.38
C THR A 104 16.79 -6.73 4.85
N VAL A 105 17.07 -5.83 3.89
CA VAL A 105 18.40 -5.69 3.28
C VAL A 105 19.42 -5.01 4.19
N ALA A 106 18.96 -4.31 5.24
CA ALA A 106 19.82 -3.74 6.27
C ALA A 106 20.32 -4.77 7.30
N ARG A 107 19.79 -6.01 7.30
CA ARG A 107 20.24 -7.06 8.22
C ARG A 107 21.58 -7.62 7.79
N ASP A 108 22.48 -7.83 8.76
CA ASP A 108 23.81 -8.44 8.54
C ASP A 108 23.75 -9.85 7.94
N ASP A 109 22.65 -10.58 8.18
CA ASP A 109 22.44 -11.96 7.69
C ASP A 109 21.64 -12.02 6.38
N CYS A 110 21.35 -10.88 5.74
CA CYS A 110 20.55 -10.86 4.52
C CYS A 110 21.32 -11.43 3.32
N THR A 111 20.80 -12.51 2.73
CA THR A 111 21.30 -13.06 1.47
C THR A 111 20.56 -12.46 0.28
N LEU A 112 21.12 -12.63 -0.93
CA LEU A 112 20.45 -12.24 -2.17
C LEU A 112 19.08 -12.91 -2.32
N ASP A 113 18.99 -14.21 -2.01
CA ASP A 113 17.73 -14.96 -2.08
C ASP A 113 16.69 -14.40 -1.10
N MET A 114 17.12 -14.05 0.13
CA MET A 114 16.24 -13.40 1.10
C MET A 114 15.72 -12.05 0.60
N ALA A 115 16.61 -11.22 0.05
CA ALA A 115 16.20 -9.94 -0.53
C ALA A 115 15.19 -10.14 -1.68
N ILE A 116 15.45 -11.08 -2.60
CA ILE A 116 14.57 -11.37 -3.73
C ILE A 116 13.19 -11.85 -3.28
N GLU A 117 13.09 -12.75 -2.29
CA GLU A 117 11.79 -13.20 -1.78
C GLU A 117 11.01 -12.09 -1.05
N ASN A 118 11.71 -11.08 -0.54
CA ASN A 118 11.10 -9.92 0.10
C ASN A 118 10.65 -8.81 -0.87
N ILE A 119 10.85 -8.98 -2.18
CA ILE A 119 10.31 -8.07 -3.20
C ILE A 119 8.82 -8.37 -3.43
N ASP A 120 7.96 -7.54 -2.84
CA ASP A 120 6.53 -7.55 -3.09
C ASP A 120 6.17 -7.13 -4.53
N ILE A 121 5.33 -7.94 -5.18
CA ILE A 121 4.76 -7.67 -6.51
C ILE A 121 3.27 -7.26 -6.40
N GLY A 122 2.51 -7.98 -5.58
CA GLY A 122 1.07 -7.78 -5.44
C GLY A 122 0.73 -6.47 -4.75
N GLY A 123 1.46 -6.12 -3.68
CA GLY A 123 1.30 -4.89 -2.93
C GLY A 123 1.43 -3.64 -3.80
N PRO A 124 2.59 -3.41 -4.47
CA PRO A 124 2.76 -2.27 -5.36
C PRO A 124 1.76 -2.25 -6.51
N GLY A 125 1.40 -3.43 -7.05
CA GLY A 125 0.37 -3.57 -8.07
C GLY A 125 -0.99 -3.02 -7.62
N MET A 126 -1.46 -3.43 -6.43
CA MET A 126 -2.72 -2.95 -5.85
C MET A 126 -2.66 -1.47 -5.49
N ILE A 127 -1.57 -1.01 -4.86
CA ILE A 127 -1.37 0.40 -4.49
C ILE A 127 -1.48 1.30 -5.71
N ARG A 128 -0.78 0.95 -6.81
CA ARG A 128 -0.81 1.73 -8.06
C ARG A 128 -2.20 1.72 -8.70
N ALA A 129 -2.89 0.58 -8.68
CA ALA A 129 -4.25 0.45 -9.21
C ALA A 129 -5.23 1.38 -8.47
N ALA A 130 -5.26 1.32 -7.14
CA ALA A 130 -6.13 2.17 -6.32
C ALA A 130 -5.75 3.66 -6.44
N SER A 131 -4.45 3.99 -6.44
CA SER A 131 -3.97 5.37 -6.58
C SER A 131 -4.36 5.99 -7.94
N LYS A 132 -4.26 5.21 -9.02
CA LYS A 132 -4.75 5.61 -10.34
C LYS A 132 -6.24 5.93 -10.30
N ASN A 133 -7.02 5.14 -9.57
CA ASN A 133 -8.48 5.25 -9.49
C ASN A 133 -8.97 6.01 -8.24
N HIS A 134 -8.21 6.98 -7.75
CA HIS A 134 -8.55 7.77 -6.55
C HIS A 134 -9.88 8.54 -6.62
N ALA A 135 -10.46 8.66 -7.82
CA ALA A 135 -11.82 9.14 -8.00
C ALA A 135 -12.84 8.27 -7.27
N HIS A 136 -12.58 6.96 -7.14
CA HIS A 136 -13.48 5.97 -6.55
C HIS A 136 -12.87 5.23 -5.34
N VAL A 137 -11.54 5.10 -5.27
CA VAL A 137 -10.87 4.29 -4.23
C VAL A 137 -10.00 5.14 -3.32
N ALA A 138 -10.10 4.95 -2.01
CA ALA A 138 -9.16 5.49 -1.03
C ALA A 138 -8.03 4.48 -0.78
N VAL A 139 -6.79 4.85 -1.10
CA VAL A 139 -5.60 4.01 -0.86
C VAL A 139 -4.87 4.45 0.41
N VAL A 140 -4.58 3.53 1.31
CA VAL A 140 -3.98 3.81 2.62
C VAL A 140 -2.73 2.96 2.75
N VAL A 141 -1.57 3.61 2.81
CA VAL A 141 -0.26 2.92 2.86
C VAL A 141 0.45 3.05 4.20
N ASP A 142 -0.14 3.79 5.13
CA ASP A 142 0.47 4.17 6.39
C ASP A 142 -0.59 4.12 7.51
N PRO A 143 -0.37 3.36 8.59
CA PRO A 143 -1.31 3.26 9.71
C PRO A 143 -1.66 4.60 10.36
N THR A 144 -0.78 5.60 10.27
CA THR A 144 -1.03 6.94 10.85
C THR A 144 -2.22 7.66 10.19
N ASP A 145 -2.67 7.22 9.02
CA ASP A 145 -3.84 7.79 8.34
C ASP A 145 -5.17 7.15 8.81
N TYR A 146 -5.15 6.00 9.50
CA TYR A 146 -6.35 5.21 9.83
C TYR A 146 -7.41 6.02 10.58
N ASP A 147 -7.04 6.68 11.67
CA ASP A 147 -7.97 7.46 12.48
C ASP A 147 -8.65 8.57 11.67
N SER A 148 -7.88 9.28 10.86
CA SER A 148 -8.40 10.37 10.04
C SER A 148 -9.45 9.89 9.02
N ILE A 149 -9.25 8.68 8.48
CA ILE A 149 -10.17 8.05 7.53
C ILE A 149 -11.45 7.63 8.22
N ILE A 150 -11.34 7.00 9.40
CA ILE A 150 -12.51 6.61 10.19
C ILE A 150 -13.32 7.83 10.61
N THR A 151 -12.67 8.92 11.05
CA THR A 151 -13.37 10.18 11.35
C THR A 151 -14.12 10.72 10.13
N LEU A 152 -13.48 10.78 8.97
CA LEU A 152 -14.13 11.26 7.75
C LEU A 152 -15.34 10.42 7.36
N LEU A 153 -15.24 9.09 7.46
CA LEU A 153 -16.35 8.18 7.19
C LEU A 153 -17.49 8.32 8.20
N LYS A 154 -17.19 8.49 9.50
CA LYS A 154 -18.21 8.72 10.53
C LYS A 154 -18.95 10.04 10.34
N ASP A 155 -18.23 11.09 9.95
CA ASP A 155 -18.79 12.45 9.85
C ASP A 155 -19.53 12.68 8.52
N ASN A 156 -19.03 12.13 7.41
CA ASN A 156 -19.53 12.44 6.07
C ASN A 156 -20.13 11.24 5.32
N ASN A 157 -20.01 10.03 5.88
CA ASN A 157 -20.32 8.77 5.19
C ASN A 157 -19.53 8.56 3.88
N GLU A 158 -18.46 9.34 3.67
CA GLU A 158 -17.55 9.25 2.53
C GLU A 158 -16.18 9.84 2.85
N ILE A 159 -15.15 9.44 2.10
CA ILE A 159 -13.82 10.07 2.13
C ILE A 159 -13.77 11.10 1.00
N PRO A 160 -13.63 12.41 1.26
CA PRO A 160 -13.67 13.43 0.21
C PRO A 160 -12.65 13.19 -0.91
N LEU A 161 -12.99 13.59 -2.15
CA LEU A 161 -12.10 13.44 -3.32
C LEU A 161 -10.71 14.06 -3.09
N ALA A 162 -10.66 15.23 -2.42
CA ALA A 162 -9.39 15.88 -2.09
C ALA A 162 -8.51 15.00 -1.20
N THR A 163 -9.09 14.33 -0.21
CA THR A 163 -8.40 13.37 0.66
C THR A 163 -7.95 12.14 -0.13
N ARG A 164 -8.82 11.54 -0.95
CA ARG A 164 -8.45 10.39 -1.80
C ARG A 164 -7.29 10.72 -2.75
N ARG A 165 -7.28 11.94 -3.30
CA ARG A 165 -6.18 12.44 -4.15
C ARG A 165 -4.88 12.64 -3.35
N ALA A 166 -4.96 13.16 -2.13
CA ALA A 166 -3.79 13.32 -1.26
C ALA A 166 -3.19 11.96 -0.87
N LEU A 167 -4.05 11.00 -0.51
CA LEU A 167 -3.69 9.61 -0.24
C LEU A 167 -3.02 8.96 -1.47
N ALA A 168 -3.56 9.13 -2.67
CA ALA A 168 -2.94 8.63 -3.89
C ALA A 168 -1.56 9.23 -4.18
N LYS A 169 -1.38 10.54 -3.90
CA LYS A 169 -0.05 11.19 -4.00
C LYS A 169 0.94 10.56 -3.01
N LYS A 170 0.53 10.35 -1.75
CA LYS A 170 1.33 9.68 -0.71
C LYS A 170 1.70 8.26 -1.15
N ALA A 171 0.73 7.50 -1.64
CA ALA A 171 0.89 6.14 -2.11
C ALA A 171 1.85 5.99 -3.30
N PHE A 172 1.78 6.87 -4.31
CA PHE A 172 2.76 6.87 -5.40
C PHE A 172 4.18 7.21 -4.90
N GLY A 173 4.32 8.13 -3.95
CA GLY A 173 5.59 8.43 -3.28
C GLY A 173 6.15 7.22 -2.55
N HIS A 174 5.30 6.47 -1.83
CA HIS A 174 5.69 5.24 -1.14
C HIS A 174 6.22 4.19 -2.12
N THR A 175 5.52 3.91 -3.23
CA THR A 175 6.00 2.95 -4.23
C THR A 175 7.28 3.42 -4.94
N ALA A 176 7.45 4.73 -5.15
CA ALA A 176 8.67 5.26 -5.76
C ALA A 176 9.89 5.08 -4.85
N CYS A 177 9.74 5.27 -3.54
CA CYS A 177 10.80 5.00 -2.57
C CYS A 177 11.13 3.50 -2.50
N TYR A 178 10.09 2.66 -2.51
CA TYR A 178 10.24 1.21 -2.52
C TYR A 178 11.05 0.69 -3.73
N ASP A 179 10.71 1.13 -4.94
CA ASP A 179 11.45 0.74 -6.16
C ASP A 179 12.90 1.29 -6.15
N ALA A 180 13.11 2.50 -5.60
CA ALA A 180 14.45 3.05 -5.43
C ALA A 180 15.30 2.22 -4.45
N ALA A 181 14.71 1.72 -3.37
CA ALA A 181 15.38 0.84 -2.41
C ALA A 181 15.81 -0.48 -3.05
N ILE A 182 14.95 -1.12 -3.85
CA ILE A 182 15.27 -2.34 -4.59
C ILE A 182 16.43 -2.09 -5.54
N TRP A 183 16.39 -1.00 -6.31
CA TRP A 183 17.46 -0.66 -7.23
C TRP A 183 18.79 -0.39 -6.50
N ASN A 184 18.76 0.36 -5.39
CA ASN A 184 19.94 0.64 -4.57
C ASN A 184 20.58 -0.65 -4.03
N TYR A 185 19.74 -1.62 -3.62
CA TYR A 185 20.22 -2.92 -3.16
C TYR A 185 20.99 -3.65 -4.28
N PHE A 186 20.43 -3.80 -5.48
CA PHE A 186 21.11 -4.49 -6.58
C PHE A 186 22.41 -3.79 -7.00
N GLN A 187 22.40 -2.45 -7.07
CA GLN A 187 23.62 -1.67 -7.34
C GLN A 187 24.73 -1.90 -6.32
N SER A 188 24.38 -2.11 -5.04
CA SER A 188 25.37 -2.40 -4.00
C SER A 188 26.01 -3.79 -4.15
N GLN A 189 25.33 -4.73 -4.81
CA GLN A 189 25.80 -6.11 -5.01
C GLN A 189 26.69 -6.26 -6.25
N ASP A 190 26.37 -5.57 -7.34
CA ASP A 190 27.04 -5.74 -8.65
C ASP A 190 28.39 -4.99 -8.78
N GLY A 191 28.84 -4.35 -7.70
CA GLY A 191 29.95 -3.39 -7.72
C GLY A 191 29.44 -2.04 -8.23
N ALA A 192 29.40 -1.05 -7.34
CA ALA A 192 28.77 0.23 -7.62
C ALA A 192 29.47 0.96 -8.78
N ASP A 193 28.78 1.10 -9.92
CA ASP A 193 29.11 2.12 -10.90
C ASP A 193 29.01 3.49 -10.23
N GLU A 194 30.12 4.23 -10.18
CA GLU A 194 30.19 5.54 -9.52
C GLU A 194 29.15 6.53 -10.10
N PHE A 195 28.85 6.39 -11.40
CA PHE A 195 27.88 7.21 -12.12
C PHE A 195 26.95 6.35 -12.98
N PRO A 196 25.89 5.78 -12.39
CA PRO A 196 24.97 4.91 -13.12
C PRO A 196 24.15 5.71 -14.13
N GLN A 197 23.71 5.06 -15.21
CA GLN A 197 22.88 5.70 -16.25
C GLN A 197 21.57 6.27 -15.69
N ARG A 198 21.04 5.66 -14.63
CA ARG A 198 19.85 6.11 -13.91
C ARG A 198 20.13 6.03 -12.42
N LEU A 199 19.76 7.06 -11.67
CA LEU A 199 19.90 7.13 -10.22
C LEU A 199 18.54 7.43 -9.59
N PRO A 200 17.73 6.41 -9.26
CA PRO A 200 16.51 6.61 -8.49
C PRO A 200 16.86 6.98 -7.04
N VAL A 201 16.26 8.08 -6.56
CA VAL A 201 16.50 8.59 -5.20
C VAL A 201 15.16 8.67 -4.47
N GLY A 202 14.95 7.76 -3.52
CA GLY A 202 13.82 7.77 -2.60
C GLY A 202 14.23 8.41 -1.27
N LEU A 203 13.58 9.51 -0.89
CA LEU A 203 13.84 10.19 0.38
C LEU A 203 12.53 10.57 1.07
N THR A 204 12.55 10.52 2.39
CA THR A 204 11.46 10.94 3.26
C THR A 204 11.84 12.23 3.97
N LEU A 205 10.89 13.17 4.05
CA LEU A 205 11.06 14.40 4.82
C LEU A 205 11.24 14.04 6.30
N GLN A 206 12.39 14.41 6.87
CA GLN A 206 12.63 14.26 8.30
C GLN A 206 12.16 15.50 9.04
N ASN A 207 12.65 16.69 8.64
CA ASN A 207 12.34 17.96 9.29
C ASN A 207 12.36 19.12 8.29
N THR A 208 11.49 20.12 8.49
CA THR A 208 11.70 21.44 7.88
C THR A 208 12.72 22.24 8.70
N LEU A 209 13.51 23.06 8.04
CA LEU A 209 14.54 23.88 8.68
C LEU A 209 14.10 25.35 8.73
N ARG A 210 14.65 26.10 9.67
CA ARG A 210 14.29 27.52 9.87
C ARG A 210 14.59 28.37 8.63
N TYR A 211 15.71 28.08 7.96
CA TYR A 211 16.14 28.66 6.70
C TYR A 211 17.21 27.77 6.07
N GLY A 212 17.53 28.00 4.80
CA GLY A 212 18.63 27.35 4.08
C GLY A 212 19.99 27.94 4.46
N GLU A 213 20.79 28.32 3.47
CA GLU A 213 22.05 29.02 3.74
C GLU A 213 21.81 30.46 4.22
N ASN A 214 20.74 31.10 3.73
CA ASN A 214 20.37 32.47 4.08
C ASN A 214 18.93 32.55 4.61
N PRO A 215 18.60 33.53 5.49
CA PRO A 215 17.29 33.63 6.14
C PRO A 215 16.05 33.69 5.22
N HIS A 216 16.22 34.10 3.96
CA HIS A 216 15.12 34.20 3.00
C HIS A 216 14.91 32.91 2.18
N GLN A 217 15.79 31.92 2.32
CA GLN A 217 15.71 30.63 1.63
C GLN A 217 15.00 29.61 2.51
N SER A 218 14.01 28.90 1.96
CA SER A 218 13.39 27.76 2.65
C SER A 218 14.28 26.52 2.54
N ALA A 219 14.30 25.66 3.55
CA ALA A 219 15.05 24.40 3.54
C ALA A 219 14.36 23.29 4.33
N ALA A 220 14.73 22.06 4.01
CA ALA A 220 14.25 20.86 4.66
C ALA A 220 15.31 19.76 4.58
N LEU A 221 15.35 18.91 5.60
CA LEU A 221 16.17 17.72 5.67
C LEU A 221 15.35 16.51 5.22
N TYR A 222 15.90 15.79 4.26
CA TYR A 222 15.36 14.54 3.74
C TYR A 222 16.36 13.41 4.02
N THR A 223 15.85 12.22 4.32
CA THR A 223 16.67 11.03 4.63
C THR A 223 16.25 9.86 3.75
N SER A 224 17.21 9.01 3.39
CA SER A 224 16.92 7.67 2.88
C SER A 224 16.55 6.76 4.05
N ALA A 225 15.74 5.73 3.80
CA ALA A 225 15.53 4.73 4.83
C ALA A 225 16.83 3.96 5.10
N GLY A 226 17.02 3.54 6.36
CA GLY A 226 18.21 2.78 6.78
C GLY A 226 19.43 3.61 7.16
N HIS A 227 19.40 4.94 7.02
CA HIS A 227 20.45 5.84 7.52
C HIS A 227 19.91 6.66 8.69
N SER A 228 20.02 6.11 9.90
CA SER A 228 19.88 6.85 11.16
C SER A 228 21.22 7.29 11.70
#